data_AF-A0A838X3K0-F1
#
_entry.id   AF-A0A838X3K0-F1
#
_cell.length_a   1.000
_cell.length_b   1.000
_cell.length_c   1.000
_cell.angle_alpha   90.00
_cell.angle_beta   90.00
_cell.angle_gamma   90.00
#
_symmetry.space_group_name_H-M   'P 1'
#
loop_
_entity.id
_entity.type
_entity.pdbx_description
1 polymer ?
#
loop_
_entity_poly.entity_id
_entity_poly.type
_entity_poly.pdbx_seq_one_letter_code
_entity_poly.pdbx_strand_id
1 'polypeptide(L)'
;PHTLTGDFPELLEVRGEVFIRPEDFPELNEQRIAEGGKPFANPRNTAAGGLRQKNPEDVKKRKLRMICHGIGAREGFAPQTQFEAYEKLAEWGLPVSEYTRRAETAEQVQESVNYWAEHRHDAIHEMDGVV
;
A
#
# COMPACT_ATOMS: atom_id res chain seq x y z
N PRO A 1 7.87 -4.31 6.97
CA PRO A 1 9.15 -4.77 7.53
C PRO A 1 8.95 -6.13 8.23
N HIS A 2 10.01 -6.94 8.39
CA HIS A 2 9.93 -8.16 9.19
C HIS A 2 10.11 -7.90 10.69
N THR A 3 10.76 -6.79 11.05
CA THR A 3 10.99 -6.34 12.44
C THR A 3 10.71 -4.84 12.50
N LEU A 4 9.99 -4.38 13.53
CA LEU A 4 9.76 -2.96 13.79
C LEU A 4 10.97 -2.34 14.51
N THR A 5 11.14 -1.03 14.36
CA THR A 5 12.23 -0.27 15.00
C THR A 5 11.69 0.68 16.07
N GLY A 6 12.44 0.87 17.16
CA GLY A 6 12.10 1.84 18.21
C GLY A 6 11.18 1.28 19.30
N ASP A 7 10.41 2.16 19.92
CA ASP A 7 9.45 1.83 20.98
C ASP A 7 8.07 1.57 20.36
N PHE A 8 7.70 0.30 20.26
CA PHE A 8 6.47 -0.18 19.64
C PHE A 8 5.67 -1.04 20.64
N PRO A 9 4.33 -1.07 20.53
CA PRO A 9 3.46 -1.83 21.44
C PRO A 9 3.69 -3.35 21.35
N GLU A 10 3.33 -4.04 22.43
CA GLU A 10 3.37 -5.52 22.49
C GLU A 10 2.44 -6.16 21.47
N LEU A 11 1.25 -5.58 21.26
CA LEU A 11 0.29 -6.01 20.25
C LEU A 11 -0.06 -4.85 19.31
N LEU A 12 0.09 -5.11 18.01
CA LEU A 12 -0.38 -4.22 16.94
C LEU A 12 -0.80 -5.02 15.71
N GLU A 13 -2.09 -4.93 15.37
CA GLU A 13 -2.61 -5.36 14.08
C GLU A 13 -2.59 -4.18 13.11
N VAL A 14 -1.83 -4.32 12.02
CA VAL A 14 -1.75 -3.33 10.95
C VAL A 14 -2.52 -3.83 9.74
N ARG A 15 -3.34 -2.95 9.17
CA ARG A 15 -4.11 -3.19 7.94
C ARG A 15 -3.55 -2.32 6.83
N GLY A 16 -3.56 -2.86 5.62
CA GLY A 16 -3.02 -2.18 4.46
C GLY A 16 -3.43 -2.87 3.17
N GLU A 17 -3.03 -2.26 2.07
CA GLU A 17 -3.29 -2.75 0.73
C GLU A 17 -1.98 -3.27 0.14
N VAL A 18 -2.05 -4.44 -0.48
CA VAL A 18 -0.93 -5.02 -1.24
C VAL A 18 -1.17 -4.75 -2.73
N PHE A 19 -0.18 -4.15 -3.40
CA PHE A 19 -0.29 -3.72 -4.79
C PHE A 19 0.99 -4.01 -5.57
N ILE A 20 0.93 -3.77 -6.89
CA ILE A 20 2.08 -3.76 -7.80
C ILE A 20 2.17 -2.35 -8.37
N ARG A 21 3.36 -1.76 -8.36
CA ARG A 21 3.55 -0.43 -8.93
C ARG A 21 3.29 -0.47 -10.44
N PRO A 22 2.59 0.52 -11.02
CA PRO A 22 2.36 0.57 -12.46
C PRO A 22 3.66 0.43 -13.28
N GLU A 23 4.76 1.03 -12.81
CA GLU A 23 6.09 0.93 -13.43
C GLU A 23 6.70 -0.48 -13.43
N ASP A 24 6.37 -1.32 -12.44
CA ASP A 24 6.89 -2.69 -12.33
C ASP A 24 6.09 -3.68 -13.20
N PHE A 25 4.89 -3.29 -13.64
CA PHE A 25 3.94 -4.19 -14.30
C PHE A 25 4.36 -4.64 -15.72
N PRO A 26 4.95 -3.78 -16.58
CA PRO A 26 5.46 -4.20 -17.89
C PRO A 26 6.51 -5.30 -17.77
N GLU A 27 7.51 -5.12 -16.90
CA GLU A 27 8.58 -6.10 -16.69
C GLU A 27 8.03 -7.45 -16.19
N LEU A 28 7.04 -7.41 -15.29
CA LEU A 28 6.38 -8.62 -14.80
C LEU A 28 5.66 -9.38 -15.93
N ASN A 29 5.04 -8.66 -16.87
CA ASN A 29 4.40 -9.27 -18.04
C ASN A 29 5.42 -9.81 -19.05
N GLU A 30 6.52 -9.09 -19.29
CA GLU A 30 7.62 -9.56 -20.14
C GLU A 30 8.20 -10.87 -19.64
N GLN A 31 8.52 -10.95 -18.34
CA GLN A 31 8.99 -12.18 -17.71
C GLN A 31 7.96 -13.31 -17.90
N ARG A 32 6.67 -13.03 -17.67
CA ARG A 32 5.62 -14.04 -17.77
C ARG A 32 5.48 -14.59 -19.19
N ILE A 33 5.61 -13.74 -20.20
CA ILE A 33 5.57 -14.13 -21.62
C ILE A 33 6.81 -14.95 -21.99
N ALA A 34 8.00 -14.57 -21.52
CA ALA A 34 9.23 -15.32 -21.75
C ALA A 34 9.17 -16.74 -21.16
N GLU A 35 8.44 -16.93 -20.06
CA GLU A 35 8.14 -18.24 -19.45
C GLU A 35 7.00 -19.00 -20.16
N GLY A 36 6.50 -18.52 -21.30
CA GLY A 36 5.41 -19.13 -22.08
C GLY A 36 4.00 -18.89 -21.51
N GLY A 37 3.87 -17.98 -20.54
CA GLY A 37 2.59 -17.59 -19.95
C GLY A 37 1.86 -16.52 -20.76
N LYS A 38 0.57 -16.33 -20.46
CA LYS A 38 -0.19 -15.16 -20.92
C LYS A 38 0.10 -13.96 -20.02
N PRO A 39 0.11 -12.73 -20.56
CA PRO A 39 0.24 -11.53 -19.74
C PRO A 39 -0.94 -11.42 -18.77
N PHE A 40 -0.68 -10.78 -17.63
CA PHE A 40 -1.71 -10.41 -16.68
C PHE A 40 -2.53 -9.22 -17.19
N ALA A 41 -3.79 -9.14 -16.75
CA ALA A 41 -4.73 -8.14 -17.24
C ALA A 41 -4.51 -6.73 -16.65
N ASN A 42 -4.28 -6.63 -15.33
CA ASN A 42 -4.03 -5.37 -14.63
C ASN A 42 -3.24 -5.59 -13.32
N PRO A 43 -2.58 -4.55 -12.77
CA PRO A 43 -1.84 -4.64 -11.52
C PRO A 43 -2.68 -5.16 -10.35
N ARG A 44 -3.92 -4.66 -10.17
CA ARG A 44 -4.82 -5.05 -9.06
C ARG A 44 -5.09 -6.56 -8.98
N ASN A 45 -5.53 -7.16 -10.08
CA ASN A 45 -5.81 -8.61 -10.15
C ASN A 45 -4.54 -9.43 -10.00
N THR A 46 -3.43 -8.91 -10.49
CA THR A 46 -2.12 -9.56 -10.39
C THR A 46 -1.60 -9.56 -8.96
N ALA A 47 -1.80 -8.48 -8.22
CA ALA A 47 -1.45 -8.40 -6.81
C ALA A 47 -2.28 -9.39 -5.98
N ALA A 48 -3.61 -9.39 -6.15
CA ALA A 48 -4.51 -10.30 -5.44
C ALA A 48 -4.22 -11.78 -5.74
N GLY A 49 -4.04 -12.13 -7.02
CA GLY A 49 -3.66 -13.48 -7.42
C GLY A 49 -2.25 -13.86 -6.99
N GLY A 50 -1.33 -12.90 -7.01
CA GLY A 50 0.07 -13.06 -6.61
C GLY A 50 0.25 -13.33 -5.13
N LEU A 51 -0.56 -12.69 -4.28
CA LEU A 51 -0.53 -12.91 -2.83
C LEU A 51 -1.10 -14.30 -2.45
N ARG A 52 -2.06 -14.81 -3.23
CA ARG A 52 -2.79 -16.07 -2.96
C ARG A 52 -2.14 -17.30 -3.63
N GLN A 53 -0.82 -17.35 -3.69
CA GLN A 53 -0.10 -18.51 -4.22
C GLN A 53 0.19 -19.53 -3.11
N LYS A 54 0.15 -20.82 -3.45
CA LYS A 54 0.51 -21.89 -2.50
C LYS A 54 2.01 -21.90 -2.18
N ASN A 55 2.85 -21.54 -3.15
CA ASN A 55 4.30 -21.50 -3.02
C ASN A 55 4.76 -20.06 -2.79
N PRO A 56 5.38 -19.73 -1.63
CA PRO A 56 5.92 -18.40 -1.35
C PRO A 56 6.97 -17.92 -2.35
N GLU A 57 7.73 -18.83 -2.97
CA GLU A 57 8.72 -18.46 -3.98
C GLU A 57 8.07 -17.86 -5.24
N ASP A 58 6.83 -18.23 -5.54
CA ASP A 58 6.09 -17.63 -6.65
C ASP A 58 5.48 -16.29 -6.27
N VAL A 59 5.21 -16.04 -4.98
CA VAL A 59 4.80 -14.73 -4.46
C VAL A 59 5.94 -13.72 -4.60
N LYS A 60 7.16 -14.11 -4.22
CA LYS A 60 8.36 -13.24 -4.27
C LYS A 60 8.64 -12.67 -5.66
N LYS A 61 8.33 -13.43 -6.72
CA LYS A 61 8.49 -13.00 -8.12
C LYS A 61 7.51 -11.90 -8.54
N ARG A 62 6.43 -11.65 -7.78
CA ARG A 62 5.35 -10.73 -8.19
C ARG A 62 5.61 -9.26 -7.88
N LYS A 63 6.79 -8.92 -7.36
CA LYS A 63 7.19 -7.55 -6.98
C LYS A 63 6.11 -6.83 -6.16
N LEU A 64 5.44 -7.56 -5.26
CA LEU A 64 4.40 -6.97 -4.41
C LEU A 64 4.99 -5.87 -3.52
N ARG A 65 4.19 -4.85 -3.27
CA ARG A 65 4.44 -3.77 -2.30
C ARG A 65 3.22 -3.66 -1.40
N MET A 66 3.37 -2.97 -0.26
CA MET A 66 2.29 -2.75 0.68
C MET A 66 2.29 -1.28 1.12
N ILE A 67 1.10 -0.72 1.34
CA ILE A 67 0.90 0.54 2.07
C ILE A 67 -0.07 0.27 3.22
N CYS A 68 0.28 0.74 4.41
CA CYS A 68 -0.54 0.67 5.62
C CYS A 68 -1.53 1.84 5.63
N HIS A 69 -2.80 1.54 5.93
CA HIS A 69 -3.89 2.53 5.95
C HIS A 69 -4.97 2.16 6.99
N GLY A 70 -4.59 1.40 8.01
CA GLY A 70 -5.51 1.04 9.08
C GLY A 70 -4.82 0.33 10.23
N ILE A 71 -5.43 0.43 11.40
CA ILE A 71 -4.97 -0.24 12.61
C ILE A 71 -6.16 -0.99 13.19
N GLY A 72 -5.94 -2.24 13.57
CA GLY A 72 -6.93 -3.10 14.20
C GLY A 72 -6.66 -3.25 15.70
N ALA A 73 -6.62 -4.50 16.17
CA ALA A 73 -6.31 -4.81 17.57
C ALA A 73 -4.96 -4.21 18.01
N ARG A 74 -4.90 -3.64 19.22
CA ARG A 74 -3.70 -3.00 19.76
C ARG A 74 -3.72 -2.95 21.28
N GLU A 75 -2.55 -3.03 21.91
CA GLU A 75 -2.36 -2.91 23.36
C GLU A 75 -1.23 -1.92 23.64
N GLY A 76 -1.42 -0.98 24.57
CA GLY A 76 -0.40 0.03 24.88
C GLY A 76 -0.19 1.12 23.81
N PHE A 77 -1.00 1.14 22.75
CA PHE A 77 -0.95 2.15 21.69
C PHE A 77 -2.31 2.84 21.49
N ALA A 78 -2.37 4.14 21.79
CA ALA A 78 -3.58 4.96 21.73
C ALA A 78 -3.29 6.35 21.15
N PRO A 79 -3.01 6.46 19.84
CA PRO A 79 -2.80 7.75 19.19
C PRO A 79 -4.08 8.59 19.24
N GLN A 80 -3.95 9.92 19.34
CA GLN A 80 -5.11 10.82 19.44
C GLN A 80 -5.76 11.03 18.08
N THR A 81 -4.99 10.91 17.00
CA THR A 81 -5.47 11.05 15.62
C THR A 81 -5.00 9.90 14.74
N GLN A 82 -5.72 9.65 13.65
CA GLN A 82 -5.30 8.68 12.62
C GLN A 82 -3.96 9.09 11.99
N PHE A 83 -3.72 10.38 11.82
CA PHE A 83 -2.47 10.88 11.25
C PHE A 83 -1.27 10.58 12.14
N GLU A 84 -1.35 10.84 13.46
CA GLU A 84 -0.31 10.45 14.42
C GLU A 84 -0.07 8.94 14.41
N ALA A 85 -1.15 8.17 14.22
CA ALA A 85 -1.04 6.73 14.12
C ALA A 85 -0.15 6.33 12.92
N TYR A 86 -0.37 6.93 11.75
CA TYR A 86 0.45 6.69 10.56
C TYR A 86 1.88 7.23 10.67
N GLU A 87 2.09 8.37 11.33
CA GLU A 87 3.44 8.85 11.65
C GLU A 87 4.20 7.80 12.49
N LYS A 88 3.56 7.23 13.51
CA LYS A 88 4.16 6.15 14.31
C LYS A 88 4.42 4.88 13.50
N LEU A 89 3.48 4.47 12.62
CA LEU A 89 3.73 3.34 11.73
C LEU A 89 4.98 3.58 10.85
N ALA A 90 5.14 4.79 10.31
CA ALA A 90 6.30 5.17 9.50
C ALA A 90 7.60 5.15 10.32
N GLU A 91 7.60 5.71 11.53
CA GLU A 91 8.74 5.67 12.47
C GLU A 91 9.16 4.22 12.81
N TRP A 92 8.21 3.30 12.91
CA TRP A 92 8.46 1.87 13.14
C TRP A 92 8.89 1.11 11.87
N GLY A 93 9.01 1.80 10.73
CA GLY A 93 9.46 1.25 9.46
C GLY A 93 8.37 0.57 8.63
N LEU A 94 7.09 0.74 8.98
CA LEU A 94 5.97 0.29 8.16
C LEU A 94 5.74 1.26 7.00
N PRO A 95 5.45 0.75 5.79
CA PRO A 95 5.22 1.62 4.64
C PRO A 95 3.87 2.30 4.77
N VAL A 96 3.86 3.63 4.86
CA VAL A 96 2.65 4.47 4.76
C VAL A 96 2.68 5.26 3.46
N SER A 97 1.53 5.74 3.01
CA SER A 97 1.46 6.53 1.77
C SER A 97 2.15 7.88 1.96
N GLU A 98 3.01 8.26 1.02
CA GLU A 98 3.61 9.62 0.96
C GLU A 98 2.58 10.70 0.58
N TYR A 99 1.38 10.28 0.16
CA TYR A 99 0.29 11.16 -0.27
C TYR A 99 -0.68 11.52 0.85
N THR A 100 -0.56 10.89 2.03
CA THR A 100 -1.44 11.18 3.15
C THR A 100 -1.21 12.60 3.67
N ARG A 101 -2.28 13.39 3.77
CA ARG A 101 -2.26 14.76 4.27
C ARG A 101 -3.36 14.96 5.31
N ARG A 102 -3.12 15.85 6.28
CA ARG A 102 -4.17 16.35 7.17
C ARG A 102 -5.01 17.39 6.43
N ALA A 103 -6.32 17.32 6.65
CA ALA A 103 -7.28 18.33 6.26
C ALA A 103 -8.09 18.73 7.50
N GLU A 104 -8.24 20.03 7.71
CA GLU A 104 -8.99 20.63 8.81
C GLU A 104 -10.38 21.09 8.38
N THR A 105 -10.63 21.19 7.06
CA THR A 105 -11.91 21.63 6.50
C THR A 105 -12.36 20.75 5.34
N ALA A 106 -13.65 20.81 5.02
CA ALA A 106 -14.22 20.07 3.89
C ALA A 106 -13.65 20.56 2.54
N GLU A 107 -13.33 21.85 2.44
CA GLU A 107 -12.72 22.46 1.26
C GLU A 107 -11.34 21.83 0.97
N GLN A 108 -10.52 21.64 2.01
CA GLN A 108 -9.21 20.99 1.87
C GLN A 108 -9.31 19.52 1.43
N VAL A 109 -10.37 18.82 1.87
CA VAL A 109 -10.67 17.46 1.37
C VAL A 109 -11.04 17.53 -0.11
N GLN A 110 -11.91 18.46 -0.52
CA GLN A 110 -12.31 18.62 -1.91
C GLN A 110 -11.14 19.01 -2.82
N GLU A 111 -10.23 19.87 -2.36
CA GLU A 111 -8.99 20.22 -3.06
C GLU A 111 -8.13 18.97 -3.30
N SER A 112 -7.99 18.11 -2.29
CA SER A 112 -7.24 16.85 -2.41
C SER A 112 -7.88 15.89 -3.40
N VAL A 113 -9.22 15.77 -3.38
CA VAL A 113 -9.98 14.96 -4.34
C VAL A 113 -9.80 15.47 -5.76
N ASN A 114 -9.92 16.79 -5.97
CA ASN A 114 -9.76 17.40 -7.29
C ASN A 114 -8.34 17.23 -7.83
N TYR A 115 -7.33 17.45 -6.98
CA TYR A 115 -5.93 17.23 -7.34
C TYR A 115 -5.69 15.79 -7.79
N TRP A 116 -6.10 14.81 -6.98
CA TRP A 116 -5.90 13.39 -7.32
C TRP A 116 -6.76 12.91 -8.49
N ALA A 117 -7.91 13.53 -8.76
CA ALA A 117 -8.68 13.23 -9.97
C ALA A 117 -7.86 13.50 -11.25
N GLU A 118 -7.03 14.54 -11.25
CA GLU A 118 -6.13 14.90 -12.35
C GLU A 118 -4.81 14.13 -12.31
N HIS A 119 -4.26 13.89 -11.11
CA HIS A 119 -2.90 13.36 -10.91
C HIS A 119 -2.86 11.87 -10.49
N ARG A 120 -3.98 11.14 -10.49
CA ARG A 120 -4.03 9.71 -10.09
C ARG A 120 -3.08 8.80 -10.87
N HIS A 121 -2.67 9.21 -12.08
CA HIS A 121 -1.73 8.45 -12.91
C HIS A 121 -0.27 8.68 -12.53
N ASP A 122 0.01 9.69 -11.70
CA ASP A 122 1.34 10.01 -11.18
C ASP A 122 1.65 9.23 -9.89
N ALA A 123 0.63 8.62 -9.28
CA ALA A 123 0.77 7.85 -8.05
C ALA A 123 1.58 6.56 -8.27
N ILE A 124 2.36 6.16 -7.26
CA ILE A 124 3.10 4.88 -7.25
C ILE A 124 2.20 3.64 -7.29
N HIS A 125 0.88 3.79 -7.18
CA HIS A 125 -0.11 2.73 -7.23
C HIS A 125 -1.36 3.20 -7.99
N GLU A 126 -2.12 2.26 -8.57
CA GLU A 126 -3.42 2.61 -9.16
C GLU A 126 -4.36 3.15 -8.09
N MET A 127 -4.84 4.39 -8.26
CA MET A 127 -5.82 5.03 -7.37
C MET A 127 -7.19 5.10 -8.03
N ASP A 128 -8.22 4.63 -7.33
CA ASP A 128 -9.64 4.75 -7.72
C ASP A 128 -10.39 5.86 -6.95
N GLY A 129 -9.75 6.46 -5.95
CA GLY A 129 -10.28 7.58 -5.16
C GLY A 129 -9.34 8.00 -4.02
N VAL A 130 -9.85 8.84 -3.12
CA VAL A 130 -9.17 9.29 -1.90
C VAL A 130 -10.07 8.95 -0.71
N VAL A 131 -9.47 8.45 0.38
CA VAL A 131 -10.13 8.07 1.64
C VAL A 131 -9.48 8.83 2.80
#